data_AF-A0A157STY4-F1
#
_entry.id   AF-A0A157STY4-F1
#
_cell.length_a   1.000
_cell.length_b   1.000
_cell.length_c   1.000
_cell.angle_alpha   90.00
_cell.angle_beta   90.00
_cell.angle_gamma   90.00
#
_symmetry.space_group_name_H-M   'P 1'
#
loop_
_entity.id
_entity.type
_entity.pdbx_description
1 polymer ?
#
loop_
_entity_poly.entity_id
_entity_poly.type
_entity_poly.pdbx_seq_one_letter_code
_entity_poly.pdbx_strand_id
1 'polypeptide(L)' 'MNATQIIEIMGGRARVMKLTGLTKGRISQWAKEDHIPKAWMLAFHRMKPRQIPSPAVERPKKPTPQEQSHA' A
#
# COMPACT_ATOMS: atom_id res chain seq x y z
N MET A 1 -4.93 7.51 -4.92
CA MET A 1 -5.73 7.00 -3.78
C MET A 1 -4.85 7.06 -2.55
N ASN A 2 -5.36 7.61 -1.45
CA ASN A 2 -4.58 7.88 -0.24
C ASN A 2 -4.91 6.86 0.88
N ALA A 3 -4.09 6.76 1.90
CA ALA A 3 -4.23 5.78 2.99
C ALA A 3 -5.56 5.92 3.73
N THR A 4 -6.03 7.15 3.94
CA THR A 4 -7.31 7.42 4.61
C THR A 4 -8.48 6.88 3.79
N GLN A 5 -8.52 7.13 2.48
CA GLN A 5 -9.54 6.60 1.58
C GLN A 5 -9.58 5.08 1.58
N ILE A 6 -8.40 4.44 1.61
CA ILE A 6 -8.29 2.97 1.67
C ILE A 6 -8.87 2.46 2.98
N ILE A 7 -8.54 3.09 4.11
CA ILE A 7 -9.07 2.72 5.42
C ILE A 7 -10.61 2.84 5.43
N GLU A 8 -11.16 3.93 4.90
CA GLU A 8 -12.61 4.13 4.83
C GLU A 8 -13.28 3.09 3.93
N ILE A 9 -12.73 2.82 2.74
CA ILE A 9 -13.23 1.76 1.86
C ILE A 9 -13.17 0.39 2.53
N MET A 10 -12.18 0.12 3.38
CA MET A 10 -12.11 -1.13 4.15
C MET A 10 -13.11 -1.21 5.32
N GLY A 11 -13.94 -0.18 5.54
CA GLY A 11 -14.94 -0.12 6.61
C GLY A 11 -14.47 0.65 7.84
N GLY A 12 -13.51 1.55 7.65
CA GLY A 12 -12.97 2.43 8.70
C GLY A 12 -11.93 1.76 9.60
N ARG A 13 -11.36 2.56 10.50
CA ARG A 13 -10.23 2.16 11.38
C ARG A 13 -10.52 0.90 12.20
N ALA A 14 -11.71 0.78 12.77
CA ALA A 14 -12.07 -0.38 13.61
C ALA A 14 -12.08 -1.68 12.81
N ARG A 15 -12.56 -1.65 11.55
CA ARG A 15 -12.54 -2.83 10.68
C ARG A 15 -11.13 -3.18 10.26
N VAL A 16 -10.32 -2.19 9.88
CA VAL A 16 -8.91 -2.40 9.52
C VAL A 16 -8.10 -2.97 10.69
N MET A 17 -8.34 -2.51 11.92
CA MET A 17 -7.71 -3.10 13.11
C MET A 17 -8.08 -4.58 13.28
N LYS A 18 -9.37 -4.94 13.12
CA LYS A 18 -9.81 -6.34 13.19
C LYS A 18 -9.20 -7.22 12.09
N LEU A 19 -9.01 -6.66 10.89
CA LEU A 19 -8.45 -7.38 9.75
C LEU A 19 -6.94 -7.58 9.86
N THR A 20 -6.22 -6.58 10.37
CA THR A 20 -4.76 -6.58 10.40
C THR A 20 -4.17 -7.05 11.72
N GLY A 21 -4.95 -7.04 12.80
CA GLY A 21 -4.48 -7.27 14.17
C GLY A 21 -3.61 -6.13 14.70
N LEU A 22 -3.45 -5.03 13.96
CA LEU A 22 -2.61 -3.90 14.35
C LEU A 22 -3.31 -2.97 15.33
N THR A 23 -2.49 -2.25 16.10
CA THR A 23 -2.98 -1.25 17.06
C THR A 23 -3.56 -0.03 16.36
N LYS A 24 -4.44 0.69 17.07
CA LYS A 24 -5.00 1.98 16.62
C LYS A 24 -3.90 2.96 16.22
N GLY A 25 -2.82 3.04 17.01
CA GLY A 25 -1.68 3.92 16.74
C GLY A 25 -1.03 3.63 15.39
N ARG A 26 -0.82 2.34 15.05
CA ARG A 26 -0.23 1.95 13.77
C ARG A 26 -1.13 2.31 12.58
N ILE A 27 -2.43 2.09 12.69
CA ILE A 27 -3.39 2.47 11.64
C ILE A 27 -3.48 3.99 11.50
N SER A 28 -3.45 4.74 12.61
CA SER A 28 -3.39 6.21 12.58
C SER A 28 -2.11 6.72 11.94
N GLN A 29 -0.97 6.04 12.15
CA GLN A 29 0.29 6.39 11.51
C GLN A 29 0.21 6.25 9.99
N TRP A 30 -0.40 5.18 9.47
CA TRP A 30 -0.61 5.04 8.02
C TRP A 30 -1.41 6.20 7.42
N ALA A 31 -2.48 6.63 8.12
CA ALA A 31 -3.28 7.76 7.67
C ALA A 31 -2.51 9.09 7.74
N LYS A 32 -1.65 9.26 8.76
CA LYS A 32 -0.84 10.47 8.96
C LYS A 32 0.31 10.58 7.94
N GLU A 33 0.98 9.47 7.65
CA GLU A 33 2.11 9.40 6.70
C GLU A 33 1.67 9.18 5.26
N ASP A 34 0.35 9.08 5.03
CA ASP A 34 -0.25 8.70 3.75
C ASP A 34 0.36 7.45 3.11
N HIS A 35 0.74 6.48 3.96
CA HIS A 35 1.50 5.31 3.55
C HIS A 35 0.95 4.03 4.18
N ILE A 36 0.51 3.10 3.34
CA ILE A 36 0.15 1.74 3.76
C ILE A 36 1.23 0.78 3.22
N PRO A 37 1.81 -0.09 4.06
CA PRO A 37 2.80 -1.07 3.62
C PRO A 37 2.27 -1.95 2.48
N LYS A 38 3.15 -2.27 1.53
CA LYS A 38 2.81 -3.01 0.29
C LYS A 38 2.07 -4.34 0.54
N ALA A 39 2.45 -5.07 1.58
CA ALA A 39 1.79 -6.33 1.94
C ALA A 39 0.30 -6.11 2.28
N TRP A 40 0.00 -5.05 3.04
CA TRP A 40 -1.38 -4.69 3.38
C TRP A 40 -2.13 -4.10 2.20
N MET A 41 -1.47 -3.29 1.37
CA MET A 41 -2.04 -2.83 0.10
C MET A 41 -2.47 -4.01 -0.79
N LEU A 42 -1.64 -5.06 -0.88
CA LEU A 42 -1.95 -6.24 -1.67
C LEU A 42 -3.12 -7.01 -1.09
N ALA A 43 -3.16 -7.18 0.23
CA ALA A 43 -4.27 -7.82 0.92
C ALA A 43 -5.59 -7.04 0.69
N PHE A 44 -5.58 -5.72 0.87
CA PHE A 44 -6.76 -4.89 0.69
C PHE A 44 -7.22 -4.86 -0.78
N HIS A 45 -6.28 -4.81 -1.74
CA HIS A 45 -6.61 -4.96 -3.16
C HIS A 45 -7.31 -6.29 -3.43
N ARG A 46 -6.80 -7.42 -2.92
CA ARG A 46 -7.44 -8.73 -3.12
C ARG A 46 -8.85 -8.80 -2.50
N MET A 47 -9.08 -8.09 -1.40
CA MET A 47 -10.41 -8.02 -0.76
C MET A 47 -11.39 -7.13 -1.52
N LYS A 48 -10.92 -6.04 -2.13
CA LYS A 48 -11.76 -5.08 -2.87
C LYS A 48 -11.09 -4.61 -4.18
N PRO A 49 -10.91 -5.51 -5.17
CA PRO A 49 -10.07 -5.24 -6.33
C PRO A 49 -10.60 -4.15 -7.27
N ARG A 50 -11.92 -3.87 -7.21
CA ARG A 50 -12.56 -2.80 -8.00
C ARG A 50 -12.44 -1.42 -7.36
N GLN A 51 -12.12 -1.35 -6.06
CA GLN A 51 -12.10 -0.08 -5.30
C GLN A 51 -10.69 0.31 -4.86
N ILE A 52 -9.82 -0.68 -4.64
CA ILE A 52 -8.45 -0.48 -4.19
C ILE A 52 -7.53 -0.86 -5.34
N PRO A 53 -6.65 0.05 -5.82
CA PRO A 53 -5.74 -0.26 -6.89
C PRO A 53 -4.74 -1.31 -6.45
N SER A 54 -4.33 -2.18 -7.38
CA SER A 54 -3.23 -3.09 -7.12
C SER A 54 -1.99 -2.27 -6.75
N PRO A 55 -1.24 -2.64 -5.70
CA PRO A 55 0.12 -2.14 -5.54
C PRO A 55 0.93 -2.74 -6.68
N ALA A 56 0.84 -2.11 -7.86
CA ALA A 56 1.61 -2.49 -9.02
C ALA A 56 3.04 -2.69 -8.56
N VAL A 57 3.60 -3.84 -8.93
CA VAL A 57 4.98 -4.18 -8.65
C VAL A 57 5.79 -3.05 -9.27
N GLU A 58 6.23 -2.07 -8.47
CA GLU A 58 7.47 -1.38 -8.75
C GLU A 58 8.49 -2.50 -8.81
N ARG A 59 8.68 -3.06 -10.01
CA ARG A 59 9.91 -3.76 -10.31
C ARG A 59 10.94 -2.67 -10.06
N PRO A 60 11.95 -2.88 -9.20
CA PRO A 60 13.05 -1.94 -9.16
C PRO A 60 13.47 -1.75 -10.62
N LYS A 61 13.47 -0.50 -11.11
CA LYS A 61 14.10 -0.19 -12.39
C LYS A 61 15.52 -0.68 -12.20
N LYS A 62 15.84 -1.88 -12.73
CA LYS A 62 17.25 -2.29 -12.84
C LYS A 62 17.90 -1.14 -13.60
N PRO A 63 18.99 -0.53 -13.09
CA PRO A 63 19.75 0.37 -13.95
C PRO A 63 20.07 -0.42 -15.22
N THR A 64 19.63 0.08 -16.36
CA THR A 64 19.93 -0.49 -17.66
C THR A 64 21.45 -0.54 -17.80
N PRO A 65 22.09 -1.69 -18.09
CA PRO A 65 23.51 -1.71 -18.42
C PRO A 65 23.68 -1.08 -19.81
N GLN A 66 23.77 0.25 -19.86
CA GLN A 66 24.06 0.98 -21.09
C GLN A 66 24.92 2.23 -20.86
N GLU A 67 25.85 2.12 -19.90
CA GLU A 67 26.97 3.06 -19.74
C GLU A 67 28.30 2.31 -19.52
N GLN A 68 28.45 1.19 -20.23
CA GLN A 68 29.77 0.62 -20.52
C GLN A 68 29.90 0.51 -22.04
N SER A 69 30.08 1.64 -22.71
CA SER A 69 30.67 1.73 -24.06
C SER A 69 30.69 3.20 -24.50
N HIS A 70 31.67 3.96 -24.03
CA HIS A 70 32.31 5.06 -24.77
C HIS A 70 33.67 5.22 -24.05
N ALA A 71 34.67 4.46 -24.51
CA ALA A 71 35.66 4.87 -25.51
C ALA A 71 36.81 5.65 -24.83
#